data_AF-A0A418V539-F1
#
_entry.id   AF-A0A418V539-F1
#
_cell.length_a   1.000
_cell.length_b   1.000
_cell.length_c   1.000
_cell.angle_alpha   90.00
_cell.angle_beta   90.00
_cell.angle_gamma   90.00
#
_symmetry.space_group_name_H-M   'P 1'
#
loop_
_entity.id
_entity.type
_entity.pdbx_description
1 polymer ?
#
loop_
_entity_poly.entity_id
_entity_poly.type
_entity_poly.pdbx_seq_one_letter_code
_entity_poly.pdbx_strand_id
1 'polypeptide(L)'
;MFDGLLQAHKAGDHKEALMRAYHLALLVLAVPGVPLGLLYWFTRPAPHTWVIALVLVGVSALLAAGVLEKVRRTVQASPAALPVPERLTAALQLGSAPGVPFLVGCSSFHDGLTWLGCWAVALMAYLLGRQRILDLSRK
;
A
#
# COMPACT_ATOMS: atom_id res chain seq x y z
N MET A 1 -16.97 7.72 -8.22
CA MET A 1 -16.10 6.64 -7.67
C MET A 1 -16.39 6.37 -6.19
N PHE A 2 -16.59 7.42 -5.36
CA PHE A 2 -17.13 7.28 -3.99
C PHE A 2 -18.56 6.73 -3.93
N ASP A 3 -19.40 6.96 -4.94
CA ASP A 3 -20.77 6.40 -5.00
C ASP A 3 -20.80 4.87 -4.98
N GLY A 4 -19.81 4.21 -5.59
CA GLY A 4 -19.69 2.75 -5.59
C GLY A 4 -19.27 2.17 -4.23
N LEU A 5 -18.60 2.96 -3.39
CA LEU A 5 -18.27 2.61 -2.00
C LEU A 5 -19.51 2.69 -1.12
N LEU A 6 -20.31 3.75 -1.29
CA LEU A 6 -21.59 3.94 -0.61
C LEU A 6 -22.64 2.90 -1.04
N GLN A 7 -22.68 2.53 -2.32
CA GLN A 7 -23.58 1.50 -2.84
C GLN A 7 -23.23 0.09 -2.33
N ALA A 8 -21.96 -0.29 -2.33
CA ALA A 8 -21.53 -1.60 -1.80
C ALA A 8 -21.80 -1.71 -0.29
N HIS A 9 -21.60 -0.62 0.44
CA HIS A 9 -21.95 -0.56 1.87
C HIS A 9 -23.47 -0.65 2.10
N LYS A 10 -24.28 0.07 1.31
CA LYS A 10 -25.76 -0.02 1.37
C LYS A 10 -26.30 -1.39 0.95
N ALA A 11 -25.59 -2.12 0.10
CA ALA A 11 -25.97 -3.47 -0.35
C ALA A 11 -25.61 -4.58 0.65
N GLY A 12 -24.96 -4.25 1.78
CA GLY A 12 -24.51 -5.22 2.77
C GLY A 12 -23.21 -5.95 2.40
N ASP A 13 -22.58 -5.61 1.27
CA ASP A 13 -21.36 -6.24 0.79
C ASP A 13 -20.10 -5.51 1.31
N HIS A 14 -19.80 -5.79 2.58
CA HIS A 14 -18.73 -5.15 3.33
C HIS A 14 -17.34 -5.45 2.73
N LYS A 15 -17.17 -6.63 2.15
CA LYS A 15 -15.93 -7.07 1.51
C LYS A 15 -15.58 -6.21 0.30
N GLU A 16 -16.55 -5.99 -0.57
CA GLU A 16 -16.37 -5.23 -1.81
C GLU A 16 -16.06 -3.76 -1.50
N ALA A 17 -16.72 -3.19 -0.48
CA ALA A 17 -16.45 -1.83 0.00
C ALA A 17 -15.01 -1.69 0.54
N LEU A 18 -14.56 -2.64 1.37
CA LEU A 18 -13.20 -2.66 1.92
C LEU A 18 -12.13 -2.82 0.83
N MET A 19 -12.34 -3.71 -0.14
CA MET A 19 -11.44 -3.90 -1.28
C MET A 19 -11.36 -2.67 -2.17
N ARG A 20 -12.49 -2.00 -2.43
CA ARG A 20 -12.52 -0.74 -3.19
C ARG A 20 -11.79 0.38 -2.48
N ALA A 21 -11.96 0.52 -1.16
CA ALA A 21 -11.21 1.51 -0.38
C ALA A 21 -9.70 1.28 -0.46
N TYR A 22 -9.28 0.02 -0.39
CA TYR A 22 -7.87 -0.37 -0.52
C TYR A 22 -7.30 -0.08 -1.90
N HIS A 23 -8.02 -0.43 -2.97
CA HIS A 23 -7.61 -0.07 -4.34
C HIS A 23 -7.61 1.43 -4.57
N LEU A 24 -8.56 2.17 -4.00
CA LEU A 24 -8.60 3.63 -4.06
C LEU A 24 -7.38 4.26 -3.39
N ALA A 25 -7.03 3.81 -2.19
CA ALA A 25 -5.84 4.28 -1.50
C ALA A 25 -4.57 4.02 -2.32
N LEU A 26 -4.48 2.84 -2.93
CA LEU A 26 -3.37 2.51 -3.84
C LEU A 26 -3.36 3.40 -5.08
N LEU A 27 -4.52 3.60 -5.73
CA LEU A 27 -4.65 4.44 -6.93
C LEU A 27 -4.29 5.90 -6.64
N VAL A 28 -4.79 6.46 -5.54
CA VAL A 28 -4.49 7.83 -5.13
C VAL A 28 -2.99 8.02 -4.90
N LEU A 29 -2.28 6.98 -4.46
CA LEU A 29 -0.82 7.03 -4.30
C LEU A 29 -0.06 6.76 -5.60
N ALA A 30 -0.52 5.81 -6.41
CA ALA A 30 0.16 5.39 -7.63
C ALA A 30 0.00 6.39 -8.78
N VAL A 31 -1.16 7.04 -8.90
CA VAL A 31 -1.47 8.01 -9.96
C VAL A 31 -0.49 9.20 -9.99
N PRO A 32 -0.13 9.85 -8.87
CA PRO A 32 0.91 10.89 -8.87
C PRO A 32 2.32 10.29 -8.93
N GLY A 33 2.53 9.07 -8.43
CA GLY A 33 3.82 8.40 -8.38
C GLY A 33 4.45 8.10 -9.73
N VAL A 34 3.63 7.61 -10.68
CA VAL A 34 4.06 7.28 -12.03
C VAL A 34 4.57 8.51 -12.81
N PRO A 35 3.84 9.64 -12.90
CA PRO A 35 4.34 10.83 -13.58
C PRO A 35 5.53 11.45 -12.85
N LEU A 36 5.59 11.40 -11.51
CA LEU A 36 6.78 11.86 -10.77
C LEU A 36 8.01 11.01 -11.08
N GLY A 37 7.90 9.67 -11.10
CA GLY A 37 9.00 8.79 -11.48
C GLY A 37 9.45 8.99 -12.93
N LEU A 38 8.50 9.23 -13.84
CA LEU A 38 8.79 9.53 -15.24
C LEU A 38 9.51 10.89 -15.41
N LEU A 39 9.06 11.91 -14.67
CA LEU A 39 9.71 13.22 -14.62
C LEU A 39 11.14 13.10 -14.06
N TYR A 40 11.31 12.29 -13.01
CA TYR A 40 12.59 12.04 -12.36
C TYR A 40 13.56 11.30 -13.28
N TRP A 41 13.09 10.33 -14.06
CA TRP A 41 13.88 9.67 -15.10
C TRP A 41 14.38 10.67 -16.16
N PHE A 42 13.55 11.64 -16.55
CA PHE A 42 13.93 12.68 -17.50
C PHE A 42 15.06 13.58 -16.99
N THR A 43 15.16 13.77 -15.66
CA THR A 43 16.24 14.57 -15.05
C THR A 43 17.58 13.85 -14.92
N ARG A 44 17.70 12.58 -15.38
CA ARG A 44 18.93 11.75 -15.32
C ARG A 44 19.59 11.80 -13.93
N PRO A 45 19.00 11.15 -12.92
CA PRO A 45 19.49 11.23 -11.56
C PRO A 45 20.90 10.66 -11.44
N ALA A 46 21.69 11.25 -10.53
CA ALA A 46 23.07 10.85 -10.29
C ALA A 46 23.13 9.35 -9.92
N PRO A 47 24.08 8.59 -10.50
CA PRO A 47 24.23 7.18 -10.20
C PRO A 47 24.52 7.01 -8.70
N HIS A 48 23.73 6.18 -8.03
CA HIS A 48 23.93 5.86 -6.62
C HIS A 48 24.45 4.43 -6.44
N THR A 49 25.24 4.23 -5.41
CA THR A 49 25.88 2.94 -5.10
C THR A 49 24.84 1.87 -4.71
N TRP A 50 25.12 0.60 -5.01
CA TRP A 50 24.27 -0.55 -4.65
C TRP A 50 23.96 -0.66 -3.14
N VAL A 51 24.79 -0.07 -2.27
CA VAL A 51 24.52 0.02 -0.83
C VAL A 51 23.33 0.94 -0.54
N ILE A 52 23.24 2.07 -1.23
CA ILE A 52 22.13 3.03 -1.10
C ILE A 52 20.83 2.38 -1.59
N ALA A 53 20.90 1.63 -2.69
CA ALA A 53 19.79 0.81 -3.20
C ALA A 53 19.24 -0.15 -2.13
N LEU A 54 20.11 -0.95 -1.50
CA LEU A 54 19.71 -1.88 -0.45
C LEU A 54 19.11 -1.17 0.77
N VAL A 55 19.69 -0.03 1.17
CA VAL A 55 19.14 0.78 2.28
C VAL A 55 17.74 1.29 1.93
N LEU A 56 17.51 1.80 0.72
CA LEU A 56 16.18 2.26 0.31
C LEU A 56 15.16 1.11 0.28
N VAL A 57 15.52 -0.04 -0.29
CA VAL A 57 14.65 -1.22 -0.30
C VAL A 57 14.35 -1.67 1.14
N GLY A 58 15.36 -1.72 2.00
CA GLY A 58 15.23 -2.08 3.40
C GLY A 58 14.33 -1.12 4.18
N VAL A 59 14.53 0.19 4.05
CA VAL A 59 13.68 1.22 4.67
C VAL A 59 12.24 1.14 4.17
N SER A 60 12.06 0.95 2.85
CA SER A 60 10.72 0.79 2.26
C SER A 60 10.01 -0.45 2.81
N ALA A 61 10.72 -1.58 2.94
CA ALA A 61 10.19 -2.79 3.53
C ALA A 61 9.86 -2.61 5.01
N LEU A 62 10.71 -1.92 5.78
CA LEU A 62 10.47 -1.60 7.19
C LEU A 62 9.23 -0.73 7.39
N LEU A 63 9.05 0.30 6.54
CA LEU A 63 7.87 1.16 6.57
C LEU A 63 6.60 0.38 6.21
N ALA A 64 6.64 -0.44 5.16
CA ALA A 64 5.54 -1.30 4.77
C ALA A 64 5.16 -2.29 5.89
N ALA A 65 6.16 -2.94 6.49
CA ALA A 65 5.98 -3.84 7.63
C ALA A 65 5.42 -3.10 8.85
N GLY A 66 5.89 -1.87 9.13
CA GLY A 66 5.40 -1.05 10.22
C GLY A 66 3.91 -0.69 10.07
N VAL A 67 3.46 -0.35 8.86
CA VAL A 67 2.04 -0.12 8.58
C VAL A 67 1.22 -1.40 8.78
N LEU A 68 1.68 -2.54 8.24
CA LEU A 68 1.04 -3.84 8.41
C LEU A 68 0.94 -4.26 9.88
N GLU A 69 2.01 -4.05 10.66
CA GLU A 69 2.08 -4.39 12.08
C GLU A 69 1.19 -3.48 12.92
N LYS A 70 1.13 -2.17 12.61
CA LYS A 70 0.25 -1.23 13.29
C LYS A 70 -1.21 -1.63 13.12
N VAL A 71 -1.62 -1.93 11.87
CA VAL A 71 -2.98 -2.38 11.58
C VAL A 71 -3.26 -3.74 12.24
N ARG A 72 -2.29 -4.67 12.23
CA ARG A 72 -2.39 -5.94 12.97
C ARG A 72 -2.70 -5.72 14.44
N ARG A 73 -1.92 -4.86 15.11
CA ARG A 73 -2.06 -4.58 16.53
C ARG A 73 -3.41 -3.95 16.85
N THR A 74 -3.87 -3.00 16.04
CA THR A 74 -5.20 -2.39 16.20
C THR A 74 -6.31 -3.43 16.09
N VAL A 75 -6.20 -4.38 15.16
CA VAL A 75 -7.19 -5.47 14.99
C VAL A 75 -7.14 -6.52 16.08
N GLN A 76 -5.96 -6.78 16.66
CA GLN A 76 -5.80 -7.73 17.76
C GLN A 76 -6.17 -7.15 19.12
N ALA A 77 -6.00 -5.83 19.31
CA ALA A 77 -6.31 -5.15 20.57
C ALA A 77 -7.81 -4.95 20.80
N SER A 78 -8.65 -5.09 19.78
CA SER A 78 -10.12 -5.06 19.90
C SER A 78 -10.70 -6.47 20.02
N PRO A 79 -11.19 -6.90 21.20
CA PRO A 79 -11.86 -8.20 21.37
C PRO A 79 -13.26 -8.23 20.72
N ALA A 80 -13.85 -7.08 20.43
CA ALA A 80 -15.09 -6.95 19.64
C ALA A 80 -14.77 -6.64 18.16
N ALA A 81 -15.67 -7.03 17.26
CA ALA A 81 -15.53 -6.67 15.85
C ALA A 81 -15.46 -5.14 15.71
N LEU A 82 -14.42 -4.62 15.03
CA LEU A 82 -14.21 -3.17 14.90
C LEU A 82 -15.48 -2.49 14.35
N PRO A 83 -15.79 -1.26 14.78
CA PRO A 83 -16.78 -0.43 14.13
C PRO A 83 -16.48 -0.29 12.63
N VAL A 84 -17.52 -0.26 11.79
CA VAL A 84 -17.41 -0.05 10.33
C VAL A 84 -16.47 1.09 9.92
N PRO A 85 -16.52 2.30 10.51
CA PRO A 85 -15.62 3.39 10.13
C PRO A 85 -14.14 3.08 10.42
N GLU A 86 -13.84 2.33 11.49
CA GLU A 86 -12.48 1.93 11.85
C GLU A 86 -11.91 0.87 10.90
N ARG A 87 -12.77 -0.03 10.40
CA ARG A 87 -12.37 -1.00 9.35
C ARG A 87 -12.01 -0.28 8.05
N LEU A 88 -12.75 0.78 7.70
CA LEU A 88 -12.51 1.55 6.48
C LEU A 88 -11.20 2.35 6.56
N THR A 89 -10.92 3.01 7.69
CA THR A 89 -9.63 3.69 7.89
C THR A 89 -8.46 2.73 7.93
N ALA A 90 -8.62 1.55 8.53
CA ALA A 90 -7.60 0.50 8.48
C ALA A 90 -7.34 0.04 7.03
N ALA A 91 -8.37 -0.10 6.20
CA ALA A 91 -8.25 -0.46 4.79
C ALA A 91 -7.50 0.62 3.97
N LEU A 92 -7.79 1.89 4.24
CA LEU A 92 -7.09 3.01 3.61
C LEU A 92 -5.62 3.07 4.04
N GLN A 93 -5.33 2.89 5.34
CA GLN A 93 -3.95 2.84 5.84
C GLN A 93 -3.18 1.64 5.26
N LEU A 94 -3.82 0.47 5.14
CA LEU A 94 -3.23 -0.70 4.50
C LEU A 94 -2.77 -0.41 3.06
N GLY A 95 -3.47 0.46 2.32
CA GLY A 95 -3.09 0.86 0.96
C GLY A 95 -1.75 1.60 0.89
N SER A 96 -1.33 2.25 1.98
CA SER A 96 -0.02 2.91 2.05
C SER A 96 1.16 1.94 2.16
N ALA A 97 0.94 0.73 2.69
CA ALA A 97 1.99 -0.29 2.85
C ALA A 97 2.64 -0.72 1.51
N PRO A 98 1.89 -1.05 0.44
CA PRO A 98 2.46 -1.24 -0.89
C PRO A 98 2.76 0.07 -1.63
N GLY A 99 2.09 1.17 -1.27
CA GLY A 99 2.25 2.45 -1.96
C GLY A 99 3.64 3.08 -1.79
N VAL A 100 4.19 3.04 -0.57
CA VAL A 100 5.55 3.55 -0.28
C VAL A 100 6.63 2.85 -1.12
N PRO A 101 6.77 1.51 -1.08
CA PRO A 101 7.76 0.80 -1.91
C PRO A 101 7.48 0.95 -3.40
N PHE A 102 6.22 1.07 -3.84
CA PHE A 102 5.90 1.35 -5.24
C PHE A 102 6.45 2.69 -5.70
N LEU A 103 6.25 3.77 -4.93
CA LEU A 103 6.77 5.10 -5.22
C LEU A 103 8.30 5.12 -5.29
N VAL A 104 8.95 4.45 -4.34
CA VAL A 104 10.41 4.32 -4.31
C VAL A 104 10.91 3.56 -5.54
N GLY A 105 10.24 2.45 -5.90
CA GLY A 105 10.52 1.72 -7.13
C GLY A 105 10.38 2.60 -8.38
N CYS A 106 9.34 3.42 -8.47
CA CYS A 106 9.13 4.37 -9.57
C CYS A 106 10.24 5.44 -9.65
N SER A 107 10.76 5.93 -8.53
CA SER A 107 11.90 6.88 -8.54
C SER A 107 13.22 6.24 -8.96
N SER A 108 13.37 4.94 -8.76
CA SER A 108 14.60 4.20 -9.06
C SER A 108 14.55 3.47 -10.41
N PHE A 109 13.72 3.92 -11.36
CA PHE A 109 13.56 3.29 -12.67
C PHE A 109 14.88 3.15 -13.46
N HIS A 110 15.88 4.00 -13.16
CA HIS A 110 17.21 3.94 -13.77
C HIS A 110 18.07 2.73 -13.31
N ASP A 111 17.70 2.08 -12.20
CA ASP A 111 18.46 1.00 -11.55
C ASP A 111 17.55 -0.19 -11.36
N GLY A 112 17.72 -1.17 -12.24
CA GLY A 112 16.89 -2.35 -12.29
C GLY A 112 16.86 -3.11 -10.97
N LEU A 113 17.94 -3.10 -10.18
CA LEU A 113 17.99 -3.85 -8.92
C LEU A 113 17.07 -3.22 -7.85
N THR A 114 17.17 -1.90 -7.68
CA THR A 114 16.31 -1.15 -6.76
C THR A 114 14.85 -1.19 -7.22
N TRP A 115 14.61 -1.03 -8.52
CA TRP A 115 13.28 -1.11 -9.11
C TRP A 115 12.62 -2.47 -8.83
N LEU A 116 13.30 -3.58 -9.14
CA LEU A 116 12.76 -4.93 -8.93
C LEU A 116 12.57 -5.25 -7.45
N GLY A 117 13.53 -4.85 -6.59
CA GLY A 117 13.44 -5.05 -5.14
C GLY A 117 12.25 -4.32 -4.54
N CYS A 118 12.08 -3.03 -4.85
CA CYS A 118 10.94 -2.24 -4.40
C CYS A 118 9.61 -2.76 -4.95
N TRP A 119 9.56 -3.21 -6.21
CA TRP A 119 8.37 -3.84 -6.77
C TRP A 119 8.02 -5.17 -6.09
N ALA A 120 9.00 -6.01 -5.80
CA ALA A 120 8.79 -7.26 -5.07
C ALA A 120 8.25 -7.00 -3.66
N VAL A 121 8.80 -6.00 -2.95
CA VAL A 121 8.31 -5.57 -1.64
C VAL A 121 6.89 -5.01 -1.73
N ALA A 122 6.59 -4.19 -2.73
CA ALA A 122 5.25 -3.65 -2.97
C ALA A 122 4.24 -4.76 -3.25
N LEU A 123 4.60 -5.75 -4.07
CA LEU A 123 3.76 -6.91 -4.37
C LEU A 123 3.49 -7.74 -3.11
N MET A 124 4.52 -8.00 -2.30
CA MET A 124 4.37 -8.72 -1.04
C MET A 124 3.46 -7.95 -0.07
N ALA A 125 3.72 -6.66 0.14
CA ALA A 125 2.88 -5.81 0.97
C ALA A 125 1.42 -5.77 0.47
N TYR A 126 1.23 -5.84 -0.85
CA TYR A 126 -0.09 -5.90 -1.46
C TYR A 126 -0.82 -7.23 -1.15
N LEU A 127 -0.13 -8.36 -1.31
CA LEU A 127 -0.70 -9.68 -1.01
C LEU A 127 -1.04 -9.83 0.48
N LEU A 128 -0.14 -9.40 1.36
CA LEU A 128 -0.36 -9.38 2.81
C LEU A 128 -1.53 -8.46 3.18
N GLY A 129 -1.60 -7.27 2.59
CA GLY A 129 -2.70 -6.33 2.83
C GLY A 129 -4.05 -6.86 2.34
N ARG A 130 -4.06 -7.56 1.21
CA ARG A 130 -5.27 -8.22 0.69
C ARG A 130 -5.77 -9.33 1.63
N GLN A 131 -4.86 -10.17 2.15
CA GLN A 131 -5.23 -11.20 3.14
C GLN A 131 -5.83 -10.58 4.40
N ARG A 132 -5.24 -9.47 4.89
CA ARG A 132 -5.75 -8.72 6.05
C ARG A 132 -7.16 -8.19 5.86
N ILE A 133 -7.48 -7.69 4.66
CA ILE A 133 -8.82 -7.19 4.34
C ILE A 133 -9.84 -8.34 4.34
N LEU A 134 -9.46 -9.52 3.83
CA LEU A 134 -10.32 -10.71 3.88
C LEU A 134 -10.59 -11.15 5.33
N ASP A 135 -9.59 -11.09 6.20
CA ASP A 135 -9.76 -11.39 7.63
C ASP A 135 -10.67 -10.38 8.33
N LEU A 136 -10.53 -9.09 8.01
CA LEU A 136 -11.40 -8.01 8.52
C LEU A 136 -12.85 -8.12 8.06
N SER A 137 -13.08 -8.71 6.89
CA SER A 137 -14.41 -8.96 6.35
C SER A 137 -15.11 -10.18 6.97
N ARG A 138 -14.35 -11.11 7.56
CA ARG A 138 -14.88 -12.34 8.16
C ARG A 138 -15.32 -12.16 9.61
N LYS A 139 -14.85 -11.10 10.28
CA LYS A 139 -15.21 -10.71 11.66
C LYS A 139 -16.36 -9.71 11.69
#